data_AF-A0A0W1A1B6-F1
#
_entry.id   AF-A0A0W1A1B6-F1
#
_cell.length_a   1.000
_cell.length_b   1.000
_cell.length_c   1.000
_cell.angle_alpha   90.00
_cell.angle_beta   90.00
_cell.angle_gamma   90.00
#
_symmetry.space_group_name_H-M   'P 1'
#
loop_
_entity.id
_entity.type
_entity.pdbx_description
1 polymer ?
#
loop_
_entity_poly.entity_id
_entity_poly.type
_entity_poly.pdbx_seq_one_letter_code
_entity_poly.pdbx_strand_id
1 'polypeptide(L)'
;MLLFIILSSVVIHLVGMTAGNLLVEEAYYWNYSQHLDFGYLDHPPMVAVLIKLFTSLLGTNEFTVRLASLICWLITMLYSFKLSELMNNGSGKYSILLLSVLPFFFFQSIIITPDSPLLACWSSSLYYLYSALVLKRAKHWYLVGICMGLGLLSKYTIVLLSLPIFSYMLISSDARFWFKKKEPYLAALIVILLFTPVIYWNAIHQWISFTFQSVRRFENTGVSGTLELLWVSVFFLTPLGVWEVGQLFINKPLLSPIGNEKTVFVKCFTIIPWVFFFLYSFNHEINLNWIGPLFLGVIPWVAHVMDRSYKNRIYWFCTFLVLLVAYTSVFLLIRFNQSSLVQQKLLVKMIDWDKLVLQFDELAEQTAKSMRKEVVFIPLDNYPINSELAYYQEQLYKQGKVKHKYPSSGAHLFNRESLMYRYWSKNQTIAGKAIILLSKERWRFDDQEVISRVNDLSPLGQVWSSGQGKHLKNIPYFYKVVELK
;
A
#
# COMPACT_ATOMS: atom_id res chain seq x y z
N MET A 1 -4.57 -6.95 30.79
CA MET A 1 -3.89 -7.74 29.74
C MET A 1 -4.24 -7.26 28.32
N LEU A 2 -5.49 -7.37 27.86
CA LEU A 2 -5.87 -6.92 26.51
C LEU A 2 -5.61 -5.42 26.27
N LEU A 3 -5.98 -4.58 27.25
CA LEU A 3 -5.71 -3.14 27.19
C LEU A 3 -4.22 -2.82 27.06
N PHE A 4 -3.35 -3.58 27.74
CA PHE A 4 -1.91 -3.41 27.65
C PHE A 4 -1.41 -3.65 26.23
N ILE A 5 -1.82 -4.75 25.58
CA ILE A 5 -1.46 -5.04 24.19
C ILE A 5 -1.92 -3.93 23.24
N ILE A 6 -3.17 -3.47 23.39
CA ILE A 6 -3.71 -2.42 22.53
C ILE A 6 -2.94 -1.12 22.73
N LEU A 7 -2.69 -0.71 23.98
CA LEU A 7 -1.93 0.51 24.28
C LEU A 7 -0.50 0.42 23.78
N SER A 8 0.20 -0.70 24.01
CA SER A 8 1.55 -0.93 23.48
C SER A 8 1.56 -0.87 21.96
N SER A 9 0.62 -1.54 21.30
CA SER A 9 0.47 -1.49 19.85
C SER A 9 0.25 -0.05 19.36
N VAL A 10 -0.69 0.70 19.94
CA VAL A 10 -0.96 2.10 19.56
C VAL A 10 0.27 2.99 19.72
N VAL A 11 1.02 2.84 20.82
CA VAL A 11 2.26 3.58 21.04
C VAL A 11 3.29 3.25 19.95
N ILE A 12 3.51 1.97 19.65
CA ILE A 12 4.45 1.55 18.62
C ILE A 12 3.99 2.06 17.23
N HIS A 13 2.69 2.06 16.95
CA HIS A 13 2.14 2.64 15.71
C HIS A 13 2.44 4.13 15.58
N LEU A 14 2.15 4.93 16.60
CA LEU A 14 2.38 6.37 16.58
C LEU A 14 3.87 6.70 16.44
N VAL A 15 4.73 5.93 17.11
CA VAL A 15 6.18 6.02 16.92
C VAL A 15 6.55 5.64 15.49
N GLY A 16 6.04 4.53 14.96
CA GLY A 16 6.31 4.07 13.59
C GLY A 16 5.89 5.07 12.51
N MET A 17 4.72 5.71 12.66
CA MET A 17 4.22 6.72 11.71
C MET A 17 5.07 8.00 11.68
N THR A 18 5.71 8.34 12.81
CA THR A 18 6.58 9.51 12.94
C THR A 18 8.07 9.16 12.78
N ALA A 19 8.40 7.86 12.74
CA ALA A 19 9.75 7.38 12.62
C ALA A 19 10.20 7.38 11.15
N GLY A 20 10.87 8.47 10.78
CA GLY A 20 11.65 8.54 9.56
C GLY A 20 10.88 9.03 8.34
N ASN A 21 11.64 9.12 7.26
CA ASN A 21 11.23 9.67 5.98
C ASN A 21 10.13 8.83 5.33
N LEU A 22 9.35 9.42 4.44
CA LEU A 22 8.44 8.68 3.55
C LEU A 22 9.19 7.59 2.81
N LEU A 23 8.56 6.42 2.69
CA LEU A 23 8.99 5.42 1.71
C LEU A 23 8.81 5.96 0.29
N VAL A 24 9.53 5.36 -0.65
CA VAL A 24 9.46 5.72 -2.08
C VAL A 24 8.01 5.72 -2.58
N GLU A 25 7.25 4.68 -2.25
CA GLU A 25 5.85 4.56 -2.67
C GLU A 25 4.96 5.62 -2.00
N GLU A 26 5.19 5.95 -0.73
CA GLU A 26 4.43 7.00 -0.03
C GLU A 26 4.68 8.37 -0.67
N ALA A 27 5.95 8.67 -0.99
CA ALA A 27 6.31 9.89 -1.71
C ALA A 27 5.67 9.90 -3.11
N TYR A 28 5.63 8.77 -3.80
CA TYR A 28 4.98 8.64 -5.11
C TYR A 28 3.46 8.89 -5.05
N TYR A 29 2.76 8.32 -4.06
CA TYR A 29 1.33 8.58 -3.85
C TYR A 29 1.06 10.00 -3.35
N TRP A 30 1.99 10.62 -2.63
CA TRP A 30 1.91 12.05 -2.35
C TRP A 30 2.00 12.87 -3.64
N ASN A 31 2.83 12.49 -4.61
CA ASN A 31 2.86 13.16 -5.92
C ASN A 31 1.53 12.98 -6.69
N TYR A 32 0.81 11.86 -6.50
CA TYR A 32 -0.56 11.70 -7.04
C TYR A 32 -1.48 12.77 -6.47
N SER A 33 -1.38 13.03 -5.16
CA SER A 33 -2.19 14.04 -4.49
C SER A 33 -1.91 15.49 -4.96
N GLN A 34 -0.77 15.73 -5.61
CA GLN A 34 -0.47 17.02 -6.26
C GLN A 34 -1.01 17.11 -7.68
N HIS A 35 -1.34 15.97 -8.29
CA HIS A 35 -1.89 15.84 -9.64
C HIS A 35 -3.16 14.99 -9.59
N LEU A 36 -4.20 15.49 -8.89
CA LEU A 36 -5.45 14.75 -8.74
C LEU A 36 -6.09 14.49 -10.10
N ASP A 37 -6.38 13.22 -10.35
CA ASP A 37 -7.06 12.76 -11.55
C ASP A 37 -7.97 11.57 -11.19
N PHE A 38 -8.81 11.13 -12.13
CA PHE A 38 -9.73 10.02 -11.93
C PHE A 38 -9.06 8.65 -11.98
N GLY A 39 -7.79 8.57 -12.40
CA GLY A 39 -7.00 7.35 -12.41
C GLY A 39 -5.51 7.63 -12.59
N TYR A 40 -4.69 6.63 -12.30
CA TYR A 40 -3.25 6.65 -12.53
C TYR A 40 -2.82 5.32 -13.17
N LEU A 41 -1.62 5.30 -13.72
CA LEU A 41 -1.09 4.16 -14.49
C LEU A 41 -1.18 2.83 -13.72
N ASP A 42 -0.84 2.82 -12.44
CA ASP A 42 -0.77 1.61 -11.62
C ASP A 42 -1.90 1.50 -10.59
N HIS A 43 -2.58 2.59 -10.26
CA HIS A 43 -3.57 2.61 -9.18
C HIS A 43 -4.76 3.57 -9.41
N PRO A 44 -5.94 3.23 -8.89
CA PRO A 44 -7.09 4.14 -8.73
C PRO A 44 -6.84 5.35 -7.80
N PRO A 45 -7.74 6.35 -7.77
CA PRO A 45 -7.44 7.66 -7.21
C PRO A 45 -7.59 7.82 -5.68
N MET A 46 -8.19 6.87 -4.97
CA MET A 46 -8.57 7.04 -3.56
C MET A 46 -7.37 7.40 -2.67
N VAL A 47 -6.21 6.78 -2.88
CA VAL A 47 -5.01 7.08 -2.07
C VAL A 47 -4.60 8.56 -2.22
N ALA A 48 -4.67 9.09 -3.44
CA ALA A 48 -4.31 10.47 -3.75
C ALA A 48 -5.28 11.46 -3.10
N VAL A 49 -6.59 11.17 -3.20
CA VAL A 49 -7.65 11.99 -2.60
C VAL A 49 -7.51 12.04 -1.07
N LEU A 50 -7.25 10.89 -0.44
CA LEU A 50 -7.08 10.82 1.01
C LEU A 50 -5.83 11.58 1.48
N ILE A 51 -4.68 11.41 0.80
CA ILE A 51 -3.47 12.17 1.12
C ILE A 51 -3.73 13.67 0.93
N LYS A 52 -4.39 14.08 -0.16
CA LYS A 52 -4.70 15.50 -0.42
C LYS A 52 -5.60 16.08 0.67
N LEU A 53 -6.64 15.35 1.08
CA LEU A 53 -7.57 15.77 2.11
C LEU A 53 -6.82 16.14 3.40
N PHE A 54 -6.04 15.22 3.96
CA PHE A 54 -5.36 15.47 5.22
C PHE A 54 -4.24 16.51 5.09
N THR A 55 -3.44 16.46 4.02
CA THR A 55 -2.35 17.43 3.82
C THR A 55 -2.83 18.85 3.52
N SER A 56 -4.04 19.01 2.98
CA SER A 56 -4.68 20.32 2.81
C SER A 56 -5.20 20.91 4.13
N LEU A 57 -5.62 20.06 5.07
CA LEU A 57 -6.19 20.48 6.34
C LEU A 57 -5.14 20.71 7.43
N LEU A 58 -4.10 19.88 7.49
CA LEU A 58 -3.11 19.85 8.58
C LEU A 58 -1.68 20.19 8.12
N GLY A 59 -1.50 20.51 6.84
CA GLY A 59 -0.20 20.80 6.24
C GLY A 59 0.53 19.56 5.73
N THR A 60 1.69 19.76 5.09
CA THR A 60 2.46 18.68 4.47
C THR A 60 3.60 18.26 5.38
N ASN A 61 3.50 17.08 5.96
CA ASN A 61 4.54 16.37 6.71
C ASN A 61 4.25 14.86 6.68
N GLU A 62 5.20 14.04 7.09
CA GLU A 62 5.18 12.58 6.99
C GLU A 62 3.99 11.99 7.74
N PHE A 63 3.76 12.47 8.97
CA PHE A 63 2.64 12.05 9.79
C PHE A 63 1.29 12.33 9.12
N THR A 64 1.13 13.52 8.54
CA THR A 64 -0.13 13.92 7.90
C THR A 64 -0.38 13.15 6.61
N VAL A 65 0.66 12.81 5.85
CA VAL A 65 0.58 11.92 4.68
C VAL A 65 0.10 10.53 5.11
N ARG A 66 0.61 10.01 6.24
CA ARG A 66 0.22 8.73 6.82
C ARG A 66 -1.12 8.76 7.58
N LEU A 67 -1.67 9.91 7.93
CA LEU A 67 -2.87 10.00 8.77
C LEU A 67 -4.07 9.26 8.15
N ALA A 68 -4.17 9.27 6.82
CA ALA A 68 -5.18 8.51 6.09
C ALA A 68 -5.14 6.99 6.38
N SER A 69 -3.94 6.40 6.50
CA SER A 69 -3.81 4.95 6.75
C SER A 69 -4.35 4.58 8.14
N LEU A 70 -4.12 5.44 9.13
CA LEU A 70 -4.64 5.27 10.48
C LEU A 70 -6.17 5.28 10.50
N ILE A 71 -6.80 6.24 9.82
CA ILE A 71 -8.27 6.31 9.74
C ILE A 71 -8.85 5.09 9.04
N CYS A 72 -8.26 4.66 7.91
CA CYS A 72 -8.69 3.44 7.23
C CYS A 72 -8.52 2.20 8.10
N TRP A 73 -7.45 2.13 8.90
CA TRP A 73 -7.22 1.05 9.85
C TRP A 73 -8.25 1.03 10.99
N LEU A 74 -8.62 2.19 11.55
CA LEU A 74 -9.71 2.30 12.53
C LEU A 74 -11.06 1.83 11.96
N ILE A 75 -11.37 2.19 10.71
CA ILE A 75 -12.57 1.69 10.00
C ILE A 75 -12.49 0.17 9.84
N THR A 76 -11.31 -0.35 9.48
CA THR A 76 -11.07 -1.80 9.34
C THR A 76 -11.36 -2.52 10.65
N MET A 77 -10.81 -2.03 11.76
CA MET A 77 -11.07 -2.58 13.09
C MET A 77 -12.53 -2.49 13.50
N LEU A 78 -13.21 -1.36 13.22
CA LEU A 78 -14.62 -1.18 13.55
C LEU A 78 -15.51 -2.23 12.87
N TYR A 79 -15.32 -2.46 11.57
CA TYR A 79 -16.16 -3.41 10.84
C TYR A 79 -15.79 -4.86 11.11
N SER A 80 -14.50 -5.17 11.34
CA SER A 80 -14.11 -6.50 11.82
C SER A 80 -14.62 -6.78 13.25
N PHE A 81 -14.60 -5.79 14.15
CA PHE A 81 -15.25 -5.89 15.46
C PHE A 81 -16.74 -6.18 15.31
N LYS A 82 -17.45 -5.38 14.52
CA LYS A 82 -18.89 -5.53 14.29
C LYS A 82 -19.24 -6.90 13.69
N LEU A 83 -18.46 -7.38 12.71
CA LEU A 83 -18.69 -8.68 12.09
C LEU A 83 -18.51 -9.81 13.10
N SER A 84 -17.41 -9.81 13.86
CA SER A 84 -17.15 -10.85 14.85
C SER A 84 -18.17 -10.83 15.98
N GLU A 85 -18.52 -9.66 16.49
CA GLU A 85 -19.56 -9.50 17.51
C GLU A 85 -20.92 -10.01 17.04
N LEU A 86 -21.28 -9.71 15.78
CA LEU A 86 -22.51 -10.15 15.15
C LEU A 86 -22.54 -11.67 14.94
N MET A 87 -21.39 -12.28 14.66
CA MET A 87 -21.25 -13.72 14.50
C MET A 87 -21.24 -14.47 15.84
N ASN A 88 -20.54 -13.93 16.84
CA ASN A 88 -20.47 -14.47 18.19
C ASN A 88 -20.26 -13.33 19.19
N ASN A 89 -21.29 -13.08 20.00
CA ASN A 89 -21.30 -12.08 21.06
C ASN A 89 -20.07 -12.23 21.97
N GLY A 90 -19.37 -11.13 22.24
CA GLY A 90 -18.15 -11.08 23.05
C GLY A 90 -16.83 -11.26 22.27
N SER A 91 -16.87 -11.72 21.01
CA SER A 91 -15.65 -11.98 20.23
C SER A 91 -15.05 -10.74 19.52
N GLY A 92 -15.81 -9.65 19.37
CA GLY A 92 -15.37 -8.46 18.64
C GLY A 92 -14.06 -7.86 19.16
N LYS A 93 -13.88 -7.83 20.48
CA LYS A 93 -12.64 -7.32 21.12
C LYS A 93 -11.38 -8.08 20.68
N TYR A 94 -11.50 -9.37 20.35
CA TYR A 94 -10.37 -10.16 19.88
C TYR A 94 -10.01 -9.84 18.42
N SER A 95 -10.97 -9.43 17.59
CA SER A 95 -10.68 -8.91 16.25
C SER A 95 -9.89 -7.61 16.29
N ILE A 96 -10.19 -6.70 17.23
CA ILE A 96 -9.39 -5.48 17.45
C ILE A 96 -7.96 -5.86 17.80
N LEU A 97 -7.76 -6.82 18.72
CA LEU A 97 -6.44 -7.28 19.12
C LEU A 97 -5.65 -7.89 17.96
N LEU A 98 -6.28 -8.77 17.18
CA LEU A 98 -5.67 -9.40 16.01
C LEU A 98 -5.21 -8.35 15.01
N LEU A 99 -6.09 -7.41 14.63
CA LEU A 99 -5.76 -6.36 13.66
C LEU A 99 -4.77 -5.32 14.17
N SER A 100 -4.61 -5.23 15.50
CA SER A 100 -3.61 -4.38 16.17
C SER A 100 -2.23 -4.97 16.23
N VAL A 101 -2.05 -6.26 15.97
CA VAL A 101 -0.75 -6.91 16.18
C VAL A 101 -0.33 -7.81 15.03
N LEU A 102 -1.26 -8.39 14.26
CA LEU A 102 -0.91 -9.24 13.13
C LEU A 102 -0.09 -8.45 12.09
N PRO A 103 1.01 -8.99 11.56
CA PRO A 103 2.00 -8.20 10.82
C PRO A 103 1.44 -7.37 9.67
N PHE A 104 0.62 -7.98 8.81
CA PHE A 104 0.09 -7.27 7.65
C PHE A 104 -0.75 -6.05 8.04
N PHE A 105 -1.67 -6.21 9.00
CA PHE A 105 -2.56 -5.14 9.43
C PHE A 105 -1.82 -4.07 10.25
N PHE A 106 -0.82 -4.48 11.04
CA PHE A 106 0.06 -3.59 11.77
C PHE A 106 0.92 -2.72 10.84
N PHE A 107 1.48 -3.29 9.77
CA PHE A 107 2.29 -2.49 8.85
C PHE A 107 1.43 -1.59 7.96
N GLN A 108 0.24 -2.03 7.55
CA GLN A 108 -0.63 -1.25 6.67
C GLN A 108 -1.27 -0.01 7.35
N SER A 109 -1.20 0.08 8.67
CA SER A 109 -1.66 1.25 9.43
C SER A 109 -0.56 2.30 9.61
N ILE A 110 0.72 1.93 9.55
CA ILE A 110 1.85 2.88 9.71
C ILE A 110 2.33 3.50 8.40
N ILE A 111 2.02 2.89 7.25
CA ILE A 111 2.33 3.44 5.91
C ILE A 111 1.05 3.70 5.13
N ILE A 112 1.08 4.71 4.26
CA ILE A 112 -0.03 4.95 3.32
C ILE A 112 0.25 4.30 1.96
N THR A 113 -0.62 3.37 1.58
CA THR A 113 -0.66 2.79 0.23
C THR A 113 -2.12 2.61 -0.21
N PRO A 114 -2.39 2.27 -1.48
CA PRO A 114 -3.73 1.90 -1.92
C PRO A 114 -4.39 0.79 -1.10
N ASP A 115 -3.61 -0.03 -0.40
CA ASP A 115 -4.11 -1.11 0.45
C ASP A 115 -4.82 -0.61 1.72
N SER A 116 -4.46 0.57 2.26
CA SER A 116 -5.13 1.11 3.46
C SER A 116 -6.63 1.33 3.23
N PRO A 117 -7.08 2.13 2.24
CA PRO A 117 -8.51 2.25 1.93
C PRO A 117 -9.15 0.95 1.44
N LEU A 118 -8.38 0.04 0.81
CA LEU A 118 -8.88 -1.28 0.41
C LEU A 118 -9.33 -2.09 1.62
N LEU A 119 -8.53 -2.13 2.69
CA LEU A 119 -8.87 -2.87 3.91
C LEU A 119 -10.11 -2.33 4.61
N ALA A 120 -10.25 -1.00 4.64
CA ALA A 120 -11.44 -0.35 5.18
C ALA A 120 -12.69 -0.76 4.39
N CYS A 121 -12.61 -0.75 3.06
CA CYS A 121 -13.71 -1.14 2.18
C CYS A 121 -14.00 -2.65 2.24
N TRP A 122 -12.96 -3.49 2.30
CA TRP A 122 -13.07 -4.95 2.33
C TRP A 122 -13.72 -5.45 3.63
N SER A 123 -13.25 -4.96 4.79
CA SER A 123 -13.85 -5.29 6.10
C SER A 123 -15.29 -4.82 6.21
N SER A 124 -15.60 -3.60 5.75
CA SER A 124 -16.97 -3.07 5.67
C SER A 124 -17.84 -3.95 4.77
N SER A 125 -17.31 -4.36 3.61
CA SER A 125 -18.01 -5.25 2.68
C SER A 125 -18.30 -6.60 3.33
N LEU A 126 -17.35 -7.22 4.03
CA LEU A 126 -17.57 -8.48 4.74
C LEU A 126 -18.69 -8.37 5.80
N TYR A 127 -18.72 -7.27 6.57
CA TYR A 127 -19.79 -7.02 7.53
C TYR A 127 -21.16 -6.92 6.86
N TYR A 128 -21.30 -6.08 5.83
CA TYR A 128 -22.58 -5.91 5.15
C TYR A 128 -22.99 -7.14 4.33
N LEU A 129 -22.03 -7.87 3.77
CA LEU A 129 -22.26 -9.16 3.09
C LEU A 129 -22.77 -10.21 4.06
N TYR A 130 -22.16 -10.35 5.24
CA TYR A 130 -22.69 -11.26 6.26
C TYR A 130 -24.13 -10.88 6.63
N SER A 131 -24.37 -9.58 6.83
CA SER A 131 -25.70 -9.10 7.18
C SER A 131 -26.75 -9.26 6.06
N ALA A 132 -26.35 -9.15 4.79
CA ALA A 132 -27.23 -9.34 3.64
C ALA A 132 -27.45 -10.83 3.33
N LEU A 133 -26.39 -11.62 3.28
CA LEU A 133 -26.41 -13.03 2.87
C LEU A 133 -26.92 -13.95 3.98
N VAL A 134 -26.42 -13.78 5.20
CA VAL A 134 -26.76 -14.66 6.35
C VAL A 134 -27.97 -14.13 7.09
N LEU A 135 -27.98 -12.84 7.46
CA LEU A 135 -29.11 -12.25 8.20
C LEU A 135 -30.26 -11.76 7.30
N LYS A 136 -30.16 -12.01 5.99
CA LYS A 136 -31.20 -11.72 4.98
C LYS A 136 -31.64 -10.24 4.96
N ARG A 137 -30.79 -9.30 5.38
CA ARG A 137 -31.09 -7.85 5.39
C ARG A 137 -30.88 -7.24 4.01
N ALA A 138 -31.93 -7.25 3.20
CA ALA A 138 -31.91 -6.82 1.79
C ALA A 138 -31.25 -5.46 1.54
N LYS A 139 -31.56 -4.44 2.35
CA LYS A 139 -31.03 -3.08 2.18
C LYS A 139 -29.50 -3.00 2.32
N HIS A 140 -28.86 -3.96 2.99
CA HIS A 140 -27.41 -3.94 3.16
C HIS A 140 -26.65 -4.27 1.86
N TRP A 141 -27.29 -4.83 0.84
CA TRP A 141 -26.70 -4.95 -0.49
C TRP A 141 -26.28 -3.60 -1.08
N TYR A 142 -27.04 -2.53 -0.86
CA TYR A 142 -26.65 -1.20 -1.34
C TYR A 142 -25.36 -0.71 -0.69
N LEU A 143 -25.18 -1.00 0.61
CA LEU A 143 -23.95 -0.69 1.35
C LEU A 143 -22.78 -1.56 0.88
N VAL A 144 -23.02 -2.83 0.53
CA VAL A 144 -22.02 -3.66 -0.17
C VAL A 144 -21.59 -3.01 -1.47
N GLY A 145 -22.53 -2.52 -2.29
CA GLY A 145 -22.24 -1.83 -3.54
C GLY A 145 -21.40 -0.55 -3.32
N ILE A 146 -21.73 0.25 -2.31
CA ILE A 146 -20.96 1.44 -1.94
C ILE A 146 -19.54 1.05 -1.50
N CYS A 147 -19.40 0.11 -0.56
CA CYS A 147 -18.09 -0.31 -0.06
C CYS A 147 -17.21 -0.93 -1.16
N MET A 148 -17.76 -1.79 -2.01
CA MET A 148 -17.02 -2.38 -3.12
C MET A 148 -16.67 -1.35 -4.20
N GLY A 149 -17.57 -0.40 -4.50
CA GLY A 149 -17.29 0.69 -5.44
C GLY A 149 -16.18 1.63 -4.94
N LEU A 150 -16.23 2.03 -3.66
CA LEU A 150 -15.14 2.81 -3.04
C LEU A 150 -13.83 2.01 -2.95
N GLY A 151 -13.90 0.71 -2.71
CA GLY A 151 -12.72 -0.15 -2.74
C GLY A 151 -12.12 -0.27 -4.15
N LEU A 152 -12.94 -0.28 -5.20
CA LEU A 152 -12.48 -0.23 -6.59
C LEU A 152 -11.77 1.08 -6.93
N LEU A 153 -12.21 2.20 -6.32
CA LEU A 153 -11.50 3.48 -6.39
C LEU A 153 -10.18 3.47 -5.61
N SER A 154 -9.89 2.44 -4.82
CA SER A 154 -8.63 2.25 -4.11
C SER A 154 -7.74 1.21 -4.79
N LYS A 155 -8.23 0.00 -5.03
CA LYS A 155 -7.48 -1.08 -5.69
C LYS A 155 -8.42 -2.09 -6.32
N TYR A 156 -8.14 -2.46 -7.57
CA TYR A 156 -8.97 -3.37 -8.37
C TYR A 156 -9.18 -4.75 -7.72
N THR A 157 -8.26 -5.17 -6.84
CA THR A 157 -8.29 -6.43 -6.12
C THR A 157 -9.60 -6.65 -5.31
N ILE A 158 -10.34 -5.61 -4.93
CA ILE A 158 -11.63 -5.79 -4.22
C ILE A 158 -12.66 -6.60 -5.02
N VAL A 159 -12.56 -6.62 -6.35
CA VAL A 159 -13.44 -7.42 -7.23
C VAL A 159 -13.35 -8.91 -6.90
N LEU A 160 -12.26 -9.38 -6.30
CA LEU A 160 -12.13 -10.77 -5.85
C LEU A 160 -13.19 -11.18 -4.82
N LEU A 161 -13.86 -10.24 -4.14
CA LEU A 161 -15.03 -10.54 -3.29
C LEU A 161 -16.25 -11.01 -4.09
N SER A 162 -16.33 -10.74 -5.40
CA SER A 162 -17.42 -11.22 -6.25
C SER A 162 -17.45 -12.76 -6.34
N LEU A 163 -16.27 -13.40 -6.36
CA LEU A 163 -16.13 -14.86 -6.41
C LEU A 163 -16.77 -15.55 -5.18
N PRO A 164 -16.40 -15.23 -3.92
CA PRO A 164 -17.04 -15.82 -2.75
C PRO A 164 -18.50 -15.40 -2.59
N ILE A 165 -18.93 -14.22 -3.05
CA ILE A 165 -20.36 -13.86 -3.06
C ILE A 165 -21.15 -14.86 -3.93
N PHE A 166 -20.71 -15.05 -5.17
CA PHE A 166 -21.36 -15.95 -6.11
C PHE A 166 -21.33 -17.40 -5.60
N SER A 167 -20.17 -17.89 -5.17
CA SER A 167 -20.05 -19.24 -4.62
C SER A 167 -20.87 -19.44 -3.35
N TYR A 168 -20.93 -18.46 -2.44
CA TYR A 168 -21.76 -18.55 -1.23
C TYR A 168 -23.25 -18.67 -1.60
N MET A 169 -23.72 -17.89 -2.57
CA MET A 169 -25.10 -17.96 -3.07
C MET A 169 -25.41 -19.31 -3.75
N LEU A 170 -24.42 -19.98 -4.34
CA LEU A 170 -24.60 -21.33 -4.90
C LEU A 170 -24.59 -22.43 -3.82
N ILE A 171 -23.64 -22.36 -2.90
CA ILE A 171 -23.40 -23.36 -1.85
C ILE A 171 -24.51 -23.33 -0.80
N SER A 172 -24.88 -22.14 -0.33
CA SER A 172 -25.93 -21.97 0.68
C SER A 172 -27.31 -21.98 0.03
N SER A 173 -28.09 -23.04 0.27
CA SER A 173 -29.48 -23.15 -0.21
C SER A 173 -30.33 -21.95 0.22
N ASP A 174 -30.10 -21.45 1.43
CA ASP A 174 -30.77 -20.29 2.01
C ASP A 174 -30.42 -18.97 1.35
N ALA A 175 -29.31 -18.89 0.62
CA ALA A 175 -28.89 -17.68 -0.09
C ALA A 175 -29.23 -17.69 -1.59
N ARG A 176 -29.61 -18.83 -2.18
CA ARG A 176 -29.91 -18.96 -3.61
C ARG A 176 -31.04 -18.04 -4.09
N PHE A 177 -31.98 -17.69 -3.22
CA PHE A 177 -33.07 -16.79 -3.60
C PHE A 177 -32.57 -15.40 -4.01
N TRP A 178 -31.36 -14.99 -3.59
CA TRP A 178 -30.76 -13.72 -3.97
C TRP A 178 -30.52 -13.61 -5.49
N PHE A 179 -30.37 -14.72 -6.22
CA PHE A 179 -30.31 -14.71 -7.70
C PHE A 179 -31.59 -14.18 -8.36
N LYS A 180 -32.73 -14.21 -7.66
CA LYS A 180 -34.03 -13.71 -8.18
C LYS A 180 -34.37 -12.32 -7.65
N LYS A 181 -33.55 -11.77 -6.75
CA LYS A 181 -33.79 -10.51 -6.06
C LYS A 181 -33.02 -9.39 -6.74
N LYS A 182 -33.56 -8.18 -6.77
CA LYS A 182 -32.96 -7.04 -7.46
C LYS A 182 -31.75 -6.47 -6.72
N GLU A 183 -31.68 -6.69 -5.41
CA GLU A 183 -30.73 -6.04 -4.51
C GLU A 183 -29.25 -6.33 -4.83
N PRO A 184 -28.82 -7.58 -5.08
CA PRO A 184 -27.45 -7.84 -5.53
C PRO A 184 -27.09 -7.17 -6.86
N TYR A 185 -28.03 -7.10 -7.80
CA TYR A 185 -27.81 -6.47 -9.11
C TYR A 185 -27.74 -4.95 -9.00
N LEU A 186 -28.59 -4.35 -8.15
CA LEU A 186 -28.51 -2.92 -7.84
C LEU A 186 -27.21 -2.58 -7.08
N ALA A 187 -26.71 -3.47 -6.24
CA ALA A 187 -25.39 -3.32 -5.63
C ALA A 187 -24.29 -3.31 -6.71
N ALA A 188 -24.35 -4.23 -7.68
CA ALA A 188 -23.42 -4.26 -8.81
C ALA A 188 -23.51 -2.97 -9.65
N LEU A 189 -24.72 -2.44 -9.88
CA LEU A 189 -24.92 -1.17 -10.57
C LEU A 189 -24.27 0.00 -9.80
N ILE A 190 -24.42 0.05 -8.47
CA ILE A 190 -23.76 1.06 -7.63
C ILE A 190 -22.23 0.97 -7.75
N VAL A 191 -21.66 -0.25 -7.75
CA VAL A 191 -20.22 -0.46 -7.95
C VAL A 191 -19.77 0.16 -9.28
N ILE A 192 -20.48 -0.14 -10.37
CA ILE A 192 -20.16 0.38 -11.71
C ILE A 192 -20.27 1.90 -11.75
N LEU A 193 -21.34 2.47 -11.18
CA LEU A 193 -21.54 3.92 -11.16
C LEU A 193 -20.41 4.65 -10.38
N LEU A 194 -20.03 4.13 -9.22
CA LEU A 194 -18.92 4.70 -8.44
C LEU A 194 -17.58 4.55 -9.14
N PHE A 195 -17.38 3.46 -9.90
CA PHE A 195 -16.15 3.19 -10.63
C PHE A 195 -16.07 3.89 -12.00
N THR A 196 -17.19 4.48 -12.46
CA THR A 196 -17.30 5.11 -13.78
C THR A 196 -16.22 6.18 -14.06
N PRO A 197 -15.81 7.04 -13.10
CA PRO A 197 -14.74 8.00 -13.35
C PRO A 197 -13.41 7.35 -13.76
N VAL A 198 -13.06 6.20 -13.16
CA VAL A 198 -11.83 5.46 -13.51
C VAL A 198 -11.95 4.83 -14.91
N ILE A 199 -13.13 4.33 -15.27
CA ILE A 199 -13.42 3.80 -16.60
C ILE A 199 -13.27 4.91 -17.64
N TYR A 200 -13.89 6.07 -17.39
CA TYR A 200 -13.79 7.24 -18.27
C TYR A 200 -12.34 7.69 -18.45
N TRP A 201 -11.59 7.80 -17.35
CA TRP A 201 -10.17 8.15 -17.39
C TRP A 201 -9.36 7.20 -18.26
N ASN A 202 -9.58 5.90 -18.11
CA ASN A 202 -8.92 4.90 -18.93
C ASN A 202 -9.31 5.04 -20.40
N ALA A 203 -10.59 5.25 -20.72
CA ALA A 203 -11.05 5.40 -22.10
C ALA A 203 -10.36 6.57 -22.83
N ILE A 204 -10.15 7.71 -22.16
CA ILE A 204 -9.45 8.86 -22.73
C ILE A 204 -7.91 8.73 -22.68
N HIS A 205 -7.37 7.77 -21.92
CA HIS A 205 -5.94 7.45 -21.82
C HIS A 205 -5.57 6.10 -22.44
N GLN A 206 -6.32 5.68 -23.48
CA GLN A 206 -6.03 4.46 -24.26
C GLN A 206 -5.94 3.19 -23.41
N TRP A 207 -6.76 3.12 -22.34
CA TRP A 207 -6.86 1.98 -21.41
C TRP A 207 -5.58 1.64 -20.66
N ILE A 208 -4.63 2.58 -20.59
CA ILE A 208 -3.27 2.26 -20.19
C ILE A 208 -3.14 1.69 -18.78
N SER A 209 -3.98 2.13 -17.82
CA SER A 209 -3.95 1.57 -16.47
C SER A 209 -4.40 0.11 -16.48
N PHE A 210 -5.49 -0.20 -17.19
CA PHE A 210 -5.96 -1.58 -17.30
C PHE A 210 -4.95 -2.47 -18.03
N THR A 211 -4.35 -2.01 -19.13
CA THR A 211 -3.28 -2.73 -19.82
C THR A 211 -2.06 -2.96 -18.93
N PHE A 212 -1.65 -1.96 -18.15
CA PHE A 212 -0.56 -2.09 -17.18
C PHE A 212 -0.85 -3.16 -16.13
N GLN A 213 -2.09 -3.26 -15.68
CA GLN A 213 -2.52 -4.28 -14.71
C GLN A 213 -2.75 -5.66 -15.30
N SER A 214 -3.18 -5.76 -16.57
CA SER A 214 -3.51 -7.03 -17.19
C SER A 214 -2.33 -7.67 -17.91
N VAL A 215 -1.63 -6.92 -18.77
CA VAL A 215 -0.57 -7.48 -19.62
C VAL A 215 0.65 -7.82 -18.78
N ARG A 216 1.18 -6.86 -18.01
CA ARG A 216 2.41 -7.08 -17.24
C ARG A 216 2.26 -8.02 -16.05
N ARG A 217 1.04 -8.17 -15.50
CA ARG A 217 0.83 -9.01 -14.32
C ARG A 217 0.45 -10.44 -14.67
N PHE A 218 -0.29 -10.66 -15.76
CA PHE A 218 -0.66 -12.02 -16.21
C PHE A 218 0.31 -12.59 -17.26
N GLU A 219 1.37 -11.86 -17.61
CA GLU A 219 2.51 -12.44 -18.32
C GLU A 219 3.20 -13.45 -17.40
N ASN A 220 3.31 -14.69 -17.86
CA ASN A 220 3.98 -15.76 -17.14
C ASN A 220 5.45 -15.38 -16.92
N THR A 221 5.84 -15.23 -15.65
CA THR A 221 7.22 -14.85 -15.29
C THR A 221 8.19 -16.03 -15.35
N GLY A 222 7.68 -17.26 -15.51
CA GLY A 222 8.47 -18.49 -15.41
C GLY A 222 8.90 -18.82 -13.98
N VAL A 223 8.45 -18.07 -12.98
CA VAL A 223 8.79 -18.22 -11.57
C VAL A 223 7.52 -18.49 -10.77
N SER A 224 7.51 -19.59 -10.01
CA SER A 224 6.39 -19.95 -9.14
C SER A 224 6.47 -19.16 -7.82
N GLY A 225 5.46 -18.33 -7.56
CA GLY A 225 5.26 -17.62 -6.31
C GLY A 225 4.59 -18.45 -5.21
N THR A 226 4.52 -19.78 -5.36
CA THR A 226 3.71 -20.65 -4.48
C THR A 226 4.32 -20.77 -3.08
N LEU A 227 5.65 -20.86 -2.98
CA LEU A 227 6.33 -20.90 -1.69
C LEU A 227 6.18 -19.56 -0.97
N GLU A 228 6.26 -18.46 -1.70
CA GLU A 228 6.05 -17.10 -1.25
C GLU A 228 4.62 -16.97 -0.70
N LEU A 229 3.60 -17.42 -1.43
CA LEU A 229 2.22 -17.41 -0.94
C LEU A 229 2.07 -18.14 0.41
N LEU A 230 2.67 -19.33 0.55
CA LEU A 230 2.62 -20.11 1.78
C LEU A 230 3.32 -19.40 2.94
N TRP A 231 4.55 -18.93 2.73
CA TRP A 231 5.31 -18.22 3.75
C TRP A 231 4.65 -16.91 4.15
N VAL A 232 4.07 -16.16 3.21
CA VAL A 232 3.36 -14.90 3.50
C VAL A 232 2.06 -15.17 4.25
N SER A 233 1.36 -16.27 3.94
CA SER A 233 0.19 -16.70 4.72
C SER A 233 0.56 -17.00 6.18
N VAL A 234 1.68 -17.71 6.40
CA VAL A 234 2.22 -17.98 7.74
C VAL A 234 2.69 -16.71 8.43
N PHE A 235 3.35 -15.81 7.71
CA PHE A 235 3.82 -14.54 8.27
C PHE A 235 2.64 -13.66 8.70
N PHE A 236 1.62 -13.50 7.85
CA PHE A 236 0.48 -12.61 8.13
C PHE A 236 -0.45 -13.15 9.21
N LEU A 237 -0.68 -14.46 9.28
CA LEU A 237 -1.56 -15.07 10.29
C LEU A 237 -0.81 -15.58 11.53
N THR A 238 0.51 -15.68 11.48
CA THR A 238 1.36 -16.47 12.40
C THR A 238 1.11 -17.98 12.31
N PRO A 239 2.06 -18.84 12.77
CA PRO A 239 1.84 -20.28 12.82
C PRO A 239 0.57 -20.69 13.58
N LEU A 240 0.24 -19.98 14.67
CA LEU A 240 -0.97 -20.23 15.47
C LEU A 240 -2.25 -19.91 14.67
N GLY A 241 -2.26 -18.79 13.95
CA GLY A 241 -3.40 -18.44 13.09
C GLY A 241 -3.61 -19.44 11.97
N VAL A 242 -2.54 -19.85 11.28
CA VAL A 242 -2.62 -20.90 10.23
C VAL A 242 -3.14 -22.22 10.81
N TRP A 243 -2.69 -22.60 12.00
CA TRP A 243 -3.21 -23.79 12.70
C TRP A 243 -4.72 -23.69 12.98
N GLU A 244 -5.20 -22.55 13.46
CA GLU A 244 -6.64 -22.32 13.68
C GLU A 244 -7.44 -22.29 12.39
N VAL A 245 -6.88 -21.76 11.29
CA VAL A 245 -7.46 -21.88 9.95
C VAL A 245 -7.56 -23.35 9.55
N GLY A 246 -6.56 -24.18 9.82
CA GLY A 246 -6.63 -25.63 9.60
C GLY A 246 -7.78 -26.30 10.37
N GLN A 247 -8.01 -25.90 11.62
CA GLN A 247 -9.12 -26.42 12.43
C GLN A 247 -10.50 -26.07 11.86
N LEU A 248 -10.64 -24.92 11.19
CA LEU A 248 -11.87 -24.55 10.49
C LEU A 248 -12.26 -25.63 9.45
N PHE A 249 -11.27 -26.31 8.84
CA PHE A 249 -11.48 -27.32 7.81
C PHE A 249 -11.70 -28.72 8.35
N ILE A 250 -11.01 -29.07 9.43
CA ILE A 250 -11.10 -30.40 10.05
C ILE A 250 -12.44 -30.57 10.78
N ASN A 251 -12.95 -29.49 11.39
CA ASN A 251 -14.21 -29.55 12.12
C ASN A 251 -15.41 -29.63 11.15
N LYS A 252 -16.24 -30.68 11.31
CA LYS A 252 -17.49 -30.83 10.55
C LYS A 252 -18.38 -29.59 10.79
N PRO A 253 -19.04 -29.03 9.76
CA PRO A 253 -19.84 -27.81 9.90
C PRO A 253 -20.96 -27.90 10.96
N LEU A 254 -21.52 -29.10 11.20
CA LEU A 254 -22.49 -29.36 12.27
C LEU A 254 -21.90 -29.26 13.69
N LEU A 255 -20.59 -29.50 13.83
CA LEU A 255 -19.85 -29.37 15.09
C LEU A 255 -19.17 -28.00 15.19
N SER A 256 -19.43 -27.10 14.25
CA SER A 256 -18.78 -25.80 14.25
C SER A 256 -19.27 -24.95 15.42
N PRO A 257 -18.34 -24.40 16.23
CA PRO A 257 -18.66 -23.57 17.38
C PRO A 257 -19.52 -22.33 17.11
N ILE A 258 -19.57 -21.85 15.86
CA ILE A 258 -20.30 -20.62 15.47
C ILE A 258 -21.60 -20.93 14.69
N GLY A 259 -21.90 -22.21 14.43
CA GLY A 259 -23.03 -22.65 13.62
C GLY A 259 -22.74 -22.75 12.12
N ASN A 260 -23.56 -23.54 11.40
CA ASN A 260 -23.27 -23.98 10.03
C ASN A 260 -23.14 -22.80 9.04
N GLU A 261 -24.15 -21.93 8.94
CA GLU A 261 -24.14 -20.82 7.97
C GLU A 261 -22.99 -19.84 8.17
N LYS A 262 -22.65 -19.53 9.44
CA LYS A 262 -21.54 -18.63 9.78
C LYS A 262 -20.19 -19.24 9.38
N THR A 263 -20.07 -20.55 9.54
CA THR A 263 -18.88 -21.31 9.15
C THR A 263 -18.71 -21.36 7.64
N VAL A 264 -19.80 -21.62 6.91
CA VAL A 264 -19.81 -21.59 5.45
C VAL A 264 -19.43 -20.21 4.94
N PHE A 265 -19.91 -19.13 5.58
CA PHE A 265 -19.54 -17.76 5.23
C PHE A 265 -18.03 -17.54 5.39
N VAL A 266 -17.45 -17.79 6.57
CA VAL A 266 -16.01 -17.63 6.80
C VAL A 266 -15.17 -18.45 5.82
N LYS A 267 -15.56 -19.71 5.58
CA LYS A 267 -14.89 -20.59 4.62
C LYS A 267 -14.90 -20.00 3.22
N CYS A 268 -16.07 -19.61 2.71
CA CYS A 268 -16.20 -19.05 1.37
C CYS A 268 -15.35 -17.78 1.21
N PHE A 269 -15.50 -16.82 2.13
CA PHE A 269 -14.85 -15.52 2.04
C PHE A 269 -13.36 -15.51 2.37
N THR A 270 -12.82 -16.61 2.92
CA THR A 270 -11.37 -16.78 3.13
C THR A 270 -10.73 -17.62 2.02
N ILE A 271 -11.30 -18.78 1.72
CA ILE A 271 -10.65 -19.79 0.85
C ILE A 271 -10.74 -19.39 -0.60
N ILE A 272 -11.87 -18.88 -1.07
CA ILE A 272 -12.06 -18.68 -2.51
C ILE A 272 -11.06 -17.62 -3.03
N PRO A 273 -10.88 -16.46 -2.36
CA PRO A 273 -9.80 -15.55 -2.73
C PRO A 273 -8.40 -16.17 -2.57
N TRP A 274 -8.17 -16.99 -1.54
CA TRP A 274 -6.87 -17.64 -1.34
C TRP A 274 -6.55 -18.67 -2.44
N VAL A 275 -7.52 -19.49 -2.85
CA VAL A 275 -7.41 -20.47 -3.94
C VAL A 275 -7.16 -19.75 -5.27
N PHE A 276 -7.80 -18.60 -5.50
CA PHE A 276 -7.48 -17.77 -6.66
C PHE A 276 -5.99 -17.42 -6.70
N PHE A 277 -5.41 -16.94 -5.60
CA PHE A 277 -3.99 -16.62 -5.52
C PHE A 277 -3.09 -17.85 -5.56
N PHE A 278 -3.52 -18.99 -5.02
CA PHE A 278 -2.80 -20.26 -5.09
C PHE A 278 -2.70 -20.80 -6.52
N LEU A 279 -3.79 -20.71 -7.30
CA LEU A 279 -3.76 -21.08 -8.71
C LEU A 279 -2.92 -20.09 -9.53
N TYR A 280 -3.02 -18.79 -9.20
CA TYR A 280 -2.22 -17.75 -9.83
C TYR A 280 -0.71 -17.93 -9.56
N SER A 281 -0.34 -18.34 -8.34
CA SER A 281 1.06 -18.46 -7.90
C SER A 281 1.85 -19.57 -8.59
N PHE A 282 1.20 -20.49 -9.32
CA PHE A 282 1.93 -21.53 -10.05
C PHE A 282 2.80 -20.98 -11.19
N ASN A 283 2.39 -19.86 -11.78
CA ASN A 283 3.05 -19.28 -12.96
C ASN A 283 3.44 -17.81 -12.77
N HIS A 284 3.26 -17.27 -11.56
CA HIS A 284 3.49 -15.86 -11.28
C HIS A 284 4.06 -15.66 -9.89
N GLU A 285 4.88 -14.62 -9.74
CA GLU A 285 5.32 -14.14 -8.44
C GLU A 285 4.16 -13.52 -7.65
N ILE A 286 4.20 -13.65 -6.33
CA ILE A 286 3.20 -13.10 -5.42
C ILE A 286 3.77 -11.91 -4.68
N ASN A 287 3.17 -10.74 -4.91
CA ASN A 287 3.45 -9.56 -4.12
C ASN A 287 2.77 -9.64 -2.74
N LEU A 288 3.52 -9.33 -1.69
CA LEU A 288 3.09 -9.42 -0.29
C LEU A 288 1.73 -8.76 -0.03
N ASN A 289 1.52 -7.57 -0.60
CA ASN A 289 0.35 -6.76 -0.34
C ASN A 289 -0.93 -7.23 -1.06
N TRP A 290 -0.84 -8.14 -2.03
CA TRP A 290 -2.02 -8.58 -2.80
C TRP A 290 -2.93 -9.49 -2.00
N ILE A 291 -2.34 -10.35 -1.16
CA ILE A 291 -3.09 -11.38 -0.44
C ILE A 291 -3.61 -10.88 0.91
N GLY A 292 -2.95 -9.91 1.54
CA GLY A 292 -3.27 -9.48 2.90
C GLY A 292 -4.76 -9.20 3.20
N PRO A 293 -5.51 -8.49 2.32
CA PRO A 293 -6.94 -8.24 2.52
C PRO A 293 -7.80 -9.49 2.67
N LEU A 294 -7.42 -10.61 2.04
CA LEU A 294 -8.21 -11.85 2.11
C LEU A 294 -8.31 -12.40 3.55
N PHE A 295 -7.28 -12.16 4.36
CA PHE A 295 -7.23 -12.66 5.73
C PHE A 295 -8.23 -11.96 6.65
N LEU A 296 -8.84 -10.84 6.24
CA LEU A 296 -9.99 -10.27 6.95
C LEU A 296 -11.17 -11.25 7.04
N GLY A 297 -11.30 -12.17 6.07
CA GLY A 297 -12.35 -13.20 6.06
C GLY A 297 -12.27 -14.17 7.24
N VAL A 298 -11.06 -14.45 7.74
CA VAL A 298 -10.83 -15.46 8.81
C VAL A 298 -10.79 -14.86 10.21
N ILE A 299 -10.68 -13.53 10.33
CA ILE A 299 -10.62 -12.84 11.62
C ILE A 299 -11.77 -13.20 12.57
N PRO A 300 -13.04 -13.32 12.15
CA PRO A 300 -14.12 -13.72 13.05
C PRO A 300 -13.96 -15.11 13.64
N TRP A 301 -13.37 -16.04 12.89
CA TRP A 301 -13.10 -17.40 13.37
C TRP A 301 -12.00 -17.42 14.43
N VAL A 302 -10.86 -16.79 14.16
CA VAL A 302 -9.75 -16.68 15.12
C VAL A 302 -10.20 -15.97 16.39
N ALA A 303 -10.95 -14.87 16.24
CA ALA A 303 -11.51 -14.13 17.37
C ALA A 303 -12.46 -14.98 18.23
N HIS A 304 -13.25 -15.84 17.60
CA HIS A 304 -14.12 -16.78 18.30
C HIS A 304 -13.34 -17.87 19.05
N VAL A 305 -12.33 -18.45 18.41
CA VAL A 305 -11.46 -19.46 19.02
C VAL A 305 -10.73 -18.91 20.26
N MET A 306 -10.30 -17.65 20.19
CA MET A 306 -9.80 -16.90 21.34
C MET A 306 -10.86 -16.71 22.41
N ASP A 307 -12.07 -16.26 22.07
CA ASP A 307 -13.12 -16.01 23.08
C ASP A 307 -13.48 -17.28 23.89
N ARG A 308 -13.58 -18.43 23.22
CA ARG A 308 -14.03 -19.69 23.82
C ARG A 308 -13.00 -20.40 24.68
N SER A 309 -11.70 -20.25 24.39
CA SER A 309 -10.66 -21.07 25.01
C SER A 309 -9.65 -20.21 25.78
N TYR A 310 -9.62 -20.35 27.11
CA TYR A 310 -8.59 -19.72 27.95
C TYR A 310 -7.17 -20.06 27.50
N LYS A 311 -6.94 -21.31 27.12
CA LYS A 311 -5.66 -21.79 26.59
C LYS A 311 -5.25 -21.05 25.30
N ASN A 312 -6.18 -20.89 24.35
CA ASN A 312 -5.90 -20.17 23.10
C ASN A 312 -5.67 -18.68 23.35
N ARG A 313 -6.38 -18.07 24.33
CA ARG A 313 -6.10 -16.68 24.75
C ARG A 313 -4.68 -16.50 25.24
N ILE A 314 -4.14 -17.45 26.00
CA ILE A 314 -2.74 -17.42 26.44
C ILE A 314 -1.79 -17.55 25.25
N TYR A 315 -2.04 -18.50 24.33
CA TYR A 315 -1.18 -18.68 23.15
C TYR A 315 -1.14 -17.43 22.26
N TRP A 316 -2.29 -16.82 22.01
CA TRP A 316 -2.35 -15.56 21.29
C TRP A 316 -1.72 -14.41 22.06
N PHE A 317 -1.90 -14.34 23.38
CA PHE A 317 -1.23 -13.34 24.21
C PHE A 317 0.30 -13.44 24.10
N CYS A 318 0.86 -14.64 24.20
CA CYS A 318 2.29 -14.87 24.01
C CYS A 318 2.74 -14.49 22.58
N THR A 319 1.94 -14.87 21.58
CA THR A 319 2.22 -14.52 20.17
C THR A 319 2.25 -13.01 19.97
N PHE A 320 1.28 -12.27 20.53
CA PHE A 320 1.23 -10.82 20.46
C PHE A 320 2.41 -10.16 21.19
N LEU A 321 2.80 -10.66 22.36
CA LEU A 321 3.99 -10.16 23.06
C LEU A 321 5.26 -10.34 22.22
N VAL A 322 5.45 -11.52 21.62
CA VAL A 322 6.60 -11.79 20.74
C VAL A 322 6.61 -10.83 19.56
N LEU A 323 5.47 -10.62 18.91
CA LEU A 323 5.36 -9.69 17.78
C LEU A 323 5.63 -8.24 18.20
N LEU A 324 5.05 -7.75 19.30
CA LEU A 324 5.27 -6.39 19.78
C LEU A 324 6.73 -6.16 20.20
N VAL A 325 7.37 -7.14 20.83
CA VAL A 325 8.80 -7.09 21.14
C VAL A 325 9.63 -7.07 19.85
N ALA A 326 9.26 -7.88 18.84
CA ALA A 326 9.93 -7.87 17.55
C ALA A 326 9.80 -6.51 16.85
N TYR A 327 8.60 -5.92 16.80
CA TYR A 327 8.36 -4.61 16.21
C TYR A 327 9.14 -3.52 16.94
N THR A 328 9.05 -3.49 18.27
CA THR A 328 9.81 -2.54 19.09
C THR A 328 11.31 -2.69 18.84
N SER A 329 11.82 -3.92 18.78
CA SER A 329 13.24 -4.17 18.48
C SER A 329 13.63 -3.66 17.09
N VAL A 330 12.80 -3.90 16.08
CA VAL A 330 13.04 -3.38 14.72
C VAL A 330 13.04 -1.84 14.71
N PHE A 331 12.07 -1.18 15.35
CA PHE A 331 12.04 0.29 15.42
C PHE A 331 13.21 0.87 16.22
N LEU A 332 13.61 0.24 17.34
CA LEU A 332 14.79 0.65 18.09
C LEU A 332 16.07 0.43 17.27
N LEU A 333 16.16 -0.66 16.49
CA LEU A 333 17.25 -0.87 15.55
C LEU A 333 17.25 0.15 14.41
N ILE A 334 16.10 0.58 13.91
CA ILE A 334 16.03 1.67 12.93
C ILE A 334 16.48 2.99 13.57
N ARG A 335 16.07 3.26 14.81
CA ARG A 335 16.25 4.57 15.46
C ARG A 335 17.62 4.79 16.10
N PHE A 336 18.16 3.78 16.78
CA PHE A 336 19.32 3.92 17.69
C PHE A 336 20.55 3.12 17.26
N ASN A 337 20.47 2.34 16.18
CA ASN A 337 21.54 1.39 15.88
C ASN A 337 22.80 2.08 15.37
N GLN A 338 23.93 1.75 16.01
CA GLN A 338 25.29 2.14 15.64
C GLN A 338 26.09 0.98 14.98
N SER A 339 25.48 -0.20 14.83
CA SER A 339 26.13 -1.38 14.24
C SER A 339 26.22 -1.28 12.72
N SER A 340 27.45 -1.31 12.21
CA SER A 340 27.78 -1.21 10.79
C SER A 340 27.14 -2.29 9.91
N LEU A 341 26.91 -3.49 10.43
CA LEU A 341 26.41 -4.64 9.65
C LEU A 341 24.91 -4.57 9.36
N VAL A 342 24.11 -4.24 10.38
CA VAL A 342 22.65 -4.06 10.22
C VAL A 342 22.36 -2.80 9.40
N GLN A 343 23.13 -1.74 9.60
CA GLN A 343 23.01 -0.55 8.79
C GLN A 343 23.30 -0.82 7.31
N GLN A 344 24.36 -1.59 6.99
CA GLN A 344 24.75 -1.94 5.61
C GLN A 344 23.78 -2.88 4.88
N LYS A 345 23.11 -3.79 5.58
CA LYS A 345 22.20 -4.76 4.95
C LYS A 345 20.72 -4.34 4.97
N LEU A 346 20.27 -3.63 6.01
CA LEU A 346 18.85 -3.35 6.25
C LEU A 346 18.49 -1.85 6.14
N LEU A 347 19.38 -0.93 6.54
CA LEU A 347 19.06 0.50 6.64
C LEU A 347 19.71 1.39 5.56
N VAL A 348 20.53 0.85 4.65
CA VAL A 348 21.09 1.58 3.49
C VAL A 348 19.99 2.32 2.70
N LYS A 349 18.76 1.82 2.71
CA LYS A 349 17.63 2.45 2.01
C LYS A 349 17.01 3.65 2.73
N MET A 350 17.34 3.91 4.00
CA MET A 350 16.77 5.01 4.79
C MET A 350 17.67 6.24 4.75
N ILE A 351 17.44 7.04 3.71
CA ILE A 351 18.22 8.23 3.39
C ILE A 351 17.65 9.44 4.13
N ASP A 352 18.54 10.28 4.68
CA ASP A 352 18.20 11.62 5.18
C ASP A 352 18.01 12.57 3.98
N TRP A 353 16.80 12.55 3.44
CA TRP A 353 16.43 13.31 2.25
C TRP A 353 16.47 14.82 2.44
N ASP A 354 16.23 15.35 3.64
CA ASP A 354 16.35 16.78 3.92
C ASP A 354 17.75 17.28 3.54
N LYS A 355 18.80 16.59 4.00
CA LYS A 355 20.19 16.98 3.69
C LYS A 355 20.56 16.73 2.24
N LEU A 356 20.03 15.67 1.63
CA LEU A 356 20.32 15.39 0.22
C LEU A 356 19.66 16.41 -0.70
N VAL A 357 18.42 16.83 -0.42
CA VAL A 357 17.73 17.88 -1.18
C VAL A 357 18.39 19.24 -0.98
N LEU A 358 18.90 19.56 0.20
CA LEU A 358 19.71 20.79 0.39
C LEU A 358 20.97 20.80 -0.48
N GLN A 359 21.66 19.65 -0.63
CA GLN A 359 22.79 19.54 -1.56
C GLN A 359 22.36 19.70 -3.04
N PHE A 360 21.21 19.15 -3.42
CA PHE A 360 20.66 19.33 -4.76
C PHE A 360 20.23 20.77 -5.03
N ASP A 361 19.61 21.45 -4.05
CA ASP A 361 19.22 22.86 -4.14
C ASP A 361 20.45 23.76 -4.36
N GLU A 362 21.52 23.54 -3.60
CA GLU A 362 22.79 24.25 -3.78
C GLU A 362 23.38 24.01 -5.18
N LEU A 363 23.42 22.75 -5.63
CA LEU A 363 23.87 22.39 -6.98
C LEU A 363 23.06 23.09 -8.06
N ALA A 364 21.73 23.11 -7.92
CA ALA A 364 20.84 23.78 -8.86
C ALA A 364 21.01 25.30 -8.85
N GLU A 365 21.17 25.92 -7.68
CA GLU A 365 21.40 27.36 -7.56
C GLU A 365 22.74 27.77 -8.20
N GLN A 366 23.81 26.99 -7.97
CA GLN A 366 25.11 27.20 -8.61
C GLN A 366 25.03 27.04 -10.14
N THR A 367 24.33 26.02 -10.61
CA THR A 367 24.13 25.75 -12.05
C THR A 367 23.33 26.88 -12.72
N ALA A 368 22.23 27.31 -12.11
CA ALA A 368 21.40 28.40 -12.61
C ALA A 368 22.18 29.72 -12.72
N LYS A 369 22.98 30.05 -11.70
CA LYS A 369 23.81 31.27 -11.68
C LYS A 369 24.94 31.24 -12.71
N SER A 370 25.68 30.13 -12.77
CA SER A 370 26.85 30.00 -13.65
C SER A 370 26.45 29.96 -15.13
N MET A 371 25.39 29.24 -15.47
CA MET A 371 24.96 29.05 -16.85
C MET A 371 23.94 30.10 -17.31
N ARG A 372 23.35 30.88 -16.39
CA ARG A 372 22.23 31.81 -16.65
C ARG A 372 21.06 31.14 -17.36
N LYS A 373 20.80 29.88 -17.02
CA LYS A 373 19.70 29.06 -17.55
C LYS A 373 18.79 28.62 -16.41
N GLU A 374 17.51 28.43 -16.71
CA GLU A 374 16.63 27.71 -15.79
C GLU A 374 17.11 26.27 -15.64
N VAL A 375 16.92 25.70 -14.45
CA VAL A 375 17.36 24.35 -14.11
C VAL A 375 16.16 23.41 -13.99
N VAL A 376 16.32 22.19 -14.50
CA VAL A 376 15.37 21.10 -14.33
C VAL A 376 16.10 19.83 -13.90
N PHE A 377 15.53 19.10 -12.94
CA PHE A 377 16.05 17.79 -12.55
C PHE A 377 15.47 16.68 -13.42
N ILE A 378 16.31 15.76 -13.88
CA ILE A 378 15.85 14.58 -14.61
C ILE A 378 16.56 13.34 -14.04
N PRO A 379 15.95 12.71 -13.03
CA PRO A 379 16.40 11.41 -12.57
C PRO A 379 16.30 10.36 -13.68
N LEU A 380 17.34 9.54 -13.79
CA LEU A 380 17.44 8.46 -14.76
C LEU A 380 16.82 7.15 -14.27
N ASP A 381 16.30 7.12 -13.05
CA ASP A 381 15.49 6.03 -12.49
C ASP A 381 14.02 6.16 -12.89
N ASN A 382 13.23 5.12 -12.59
CA ASN A 382 11.84 5.07 -13.06
C ASN A 382 11.00 6.16 -12.36
N TYR A 383 11.09 6.26 -11.04
CA TYR A 383 10.32 7.23 -10.24
C TYR A 383 10.85 7.48 -8.81
N PRO A 384 11.70 6.64 -8.17
CA PRO A 384 12.07 6.85 -6.76
C PRO A 384 12.68 8.22 -6.45
N ILE A 385 13.80 8.58 -7.10
CA ILE A 385 14.50 9.84 -6.84
C ILE A 385 13.56 11.01 -7.08
N ASN A 386 12.79 10.96 -8.17
CA ASN A 386 11.84 12.01 -8.53
C ASN A 386 10.77 12.21 -7.45
N SER A 387 10.23 11.12 -6.92
CA SER A 387 9.15 11.16 -5.93
C SER A 387 9.61 11.71 -4.60
N GLU A 388 10.75 11.23 -4.13
CA GLU A 388 11.35 11.70 -2.88
C GLU A 388 11.83 13.15 -3.03
N LEU A 389 12.53 13.49 -4.11
CA LEU A 389 12.97 14.87 -4.40
C LEU A 389 11.80 15.85 -4.40
N ALA A 390 10.71 15.55 -5.12
CA ALA A 390 9.56 16.43 -5.20
C ALA A 390 8.91 16.69 -3.83
N TYR A 391 8.77 15.64 -3.01
CA TYR A 391 8.20 15.75 -1.67
C TYR A 391 9.06 16.60 -0.73
N TYR A 392 10.36 16.28 -0.63
CA TYR A 392 11.25 16.98 0.31
C TYR A 392 11.58 18.40 -0.15
N GLN A 393 11.60 18.69 -1.45
CA GLN A 393 11.65 20.07 -1.94
C GLN A 393 10.43 20.88 -1.45
N GLU A 394 9.22 20.34 -1.57
CA GLU A 394 8.01 21.03 -1.10
C GLU A 394 8.04 21.26 0.41
N GLN A 395 8.46 20.25 1.18
CA GLN A 395 8.54 20.34 2.64
C GLN A 395 9.57 21.38 3.09
N LEU A 396 10.79 21.35 2.54
CA LEU A 396 11.84 22.32 2.85
C LEU A 396 11.47 23.73 2.41
N TYR A 397 10.78 23.87 1.27
CA TYR A 397 10.29 25.16 0.77
C TYR A 397 9.27 25.76 1.73
N LYS A 398 8.30 24.98 2.21
CA LYS A 398 7.32 25.43 3.22
C LYS A 398 7.96 25.78 4.56
N GLN A 399 9.09 25.14 4.91
CA GLN A 399 9.87 25.47 6.09
C GLN A 399 10.78 26.71 5.90
N GLY A 400 10.85 27.28 4.69
CA GLY A 400 11.73 28.40 4.37
C GLY A 400 13.22 28.04 4.32
N LYS A 401 13.56 26.75 4.25
CA LYS A 401 14.96 26.27 4.20
C LYS A 401 15.55 26.31 2.79
N VAL A 402 14.71 26.22 1.76
CA VAL A 402 15.08 26.42 0.35
C VAL A 402 14.23 27.54 -0.24
N LYS A 403 14.79 28.32 -1.17
CA LYS A 403 14.11 29.49 -1.76
C LYS A 403 13.32 29.17 -3.01
N HIS A 404 13.70 28.12 -3.73
CA HIS A 404 13.14 27.75 -5.01
C HIS A 404 12.74 26.28 -5.00
N LYS A 405 11.73 25.95 -5.80
CA LYS A 405 11.41 24.56 -6.14
C LYS A 405 11.77 24.36 -7.60
N TYR A 406 12.71 23.46 -7.86
CA TYR A 406 13.10 23.15 -9.22
C TYR A 406 12.13 22.10 -9.79
N PRO A 407 11.66 22.30 -11.03
CA PRO A 407 10.83 21.30 -11.71
C PRO A 407 11.63 20.02 -11.92
N SER A 408 10.91 18.89 -11.97
CA SER A 408 11.50 17.63 -12.39
C SER A 408 10.67 16.95 -13.47
N SER A 409 11.37 16.21 -14.34
CA SER A 409 10.82 15.34 -15.38
C SER A 409 11.37 13.93 -15.21
N GLY A 410 10.89 12.97 -16.01
CA GLY A 410 11.22 11.55 -15.90
C GLY A 410 12.13 11.02 -17.00
N ALA A 411 12.67 9.83 -16.80
CA ALA A 411 13.55 9.15 -17.75
C ALA A 411 12.91 8.81 -19.12
N HIS A 412 11.61 9.09 -19.33
CA HIS A 412 10.94 8.89 -20.62
C HIS A 412 11.49 9.76 -21.76
N LEU A 413 12.21 10.83 -21.45
CA LEU A 413 12.95 11.63 -22.44
C LEU A 413 14.08 10.82 -23.12
N PHE A 414 14.53 9.76 -22.46
CA PHE A 414 15.56 8.83 -22.92
C PHE A 414 14.95 7.45 -23.22
N ASN A 415 13.71 7.40 -23.71
CA ASN A 415 12.98 6.17 -24.05
C ASN A 415 12.79 5.16 -22.89
N ARG A 416 12.91 5.60 -21.64
CA ARG A 416 12.74 4.73 -20.46
C ARG A 416 11.37 4.90 -19.80
N GLU A 417 10.96 3.91 -19.03
CA GLU A 417 9.73 3.98 -18.25
C GLU A 417 9.90 4.94 -17.08
N SER A 418 8.93 5.84 -16.86
CA SER A 418 8.92 6.72 -15.68
C SER A 418 7.55 6.86 -15.00
N LEU A 419 6.73 5.81 -15.13
CA LEU A 419 5.36 5.74 -14.61
C LEU A 419 4.58 7.03 -14.88
N MET A 420 3.93 7.60 -13.85
CA MET A 420 3.12 8.81 -13.99
C MET A 420 3.91 10.07 -14.32
N TYR A 421 5.23 10.13 -14.08
CA TYR A 421 6.04 11.30 -14.47
C TYR A 421 6.03 11.52 -15.98
N ARG A 422 5.87 10.48 -16.79
CA ARG A 422 5.67 10.60 -18.25
C ARG A 422 4.44 11.45 -18.59
N TYR A 423 3.40 11.40 -17.76
CA TYR A 423 2.15 12.13 -17.98
C TYR A 423 2.21 13.53 -17.38
N TRP A 424 2.69 13.67 -16.14
CA TRP A 424 2.75 14.96 -15.46
C TRP A 424 3.73 15.95 -16.10
N SER A 425 4.80 15.45 -16.70
CA SER A 425 5.82 16.31 -17.32
C SER A 425 5.63 16.54 -18.82
N LYS A 426 4.56 16.01 -19.44
CA LYS A 426 4.32 16.09 -20.90
C LYS A 426 4.31 17.52 -21.45
N ASN A 427 3.87 18.50 -20.65
CA ASN A 427 3.78 19.91 -21.03
C ASN A 427 4.95 20.76 -20.53
N GLN A 428 5.98 20.17 -19.93
CA GLN A 428 7.15 20.93 -19.46
C GLN A 428 8.06 21.26 -20.65
N THR A 429 8.34 22.55 -20.85
CA THR A 429 9.36 22.99 -21.81
C THR A 429 10.74 22.74 -21.21
N ILE A 430 11.54 21.89 -21.87
CA ILE A 430 12.91 21.54 -21.43
C ILE A 430 13.97 22.19 -22.33
N ALA A 431 13.61 22.55 -23.57
CA ALA A 431 14.50 23.20 -24.51
C ALA A 431 15.12 24.49 -23.92
N GLY A 432 16.45 24.63 -24.05
CA GLY A 432 17.21 25.78 -23.55
C GLY A 432 17.45 25.81 -22.03
N LYS A 433 17.02 24.79 -21.29
CA LYS A 433 17.26 24.66 -19.84
C LYS A 433 18.52 23.86 -19.56
N ALA A 434 19.18 24.18 -18.45
CA ALA A 434 20.23 23.33 -17.90
C ALA A 434 19.60 22.15 -17.18
N ILE A 435 19.95 20.93 -17.59
CA ILE A 435 19.39 19.69 -17.07
C ILE A 435 20.38 19.08 -16.10
N ILE A 436 19.95 18.83 -14.87
CA ILE A 436 20.72 18.05 -13.90
C ILE A 436 20.20 16.61 -13.96
N LEU A 437 20.95 15.75 -14.64
CA LEU A 437 20.72 14.32 -14.63
C LEU A 437 21.11 13.75 -13.28
N LEU A 438 20.28 12.87 -12.70
CA LEU A 438 20.52 12.25 -11.39
C LEU A 438 20.39 10.73 -11.45
N SER A 439 21.28 10.00 -10.76
CA SER A 439 21.15 8.54 -10.61
C SER A 439 22.00 8.01 -9.45
N LYS A 440 21.52 6.95 -8.79
CA LYS A 440 22.33 6.13 -7.87
C LYS A 440 23.34 5.24 -8.61
N GLU A 441 23.04 4.96 -9.87
CA GLU A 441 23.79 4.02 -10.71
C GLU A 441 24.61 4.80 -11.75
N ARG A 442 25.93 4.72 -11.64
CA ARG A 442 26.87 5.43 -12.52
C ARG A 442 26.74 5.03 -14.00
N TRP A 443 26.48 3.76 -14.29
CA TRP A 443 26.39 3.26 -15.66
C TRP A 443 25.25 3.90 -16.48
N ARG A 444 24.23 4.49 -15.83
CA ARG A 444 23.11 5.14 -16.55
C ARG A 444 23.52 6.39 -17.33
N PHE A 445 24.64 7.02 -16.96
CA PHE A 445 25.18 8.17 -17.70
C PHE A 445 25.94 7.74 -18.95
N ASP A 446 26.31 6.45 -19.04
CA ASP A 446 27.04 5.86 -20.16
C ASP A 446 26.07 5.16 -21.16
N ASP A 447 24.77 5.26 -20.94
CA ASP A 447 23.75 4.71 -21.85
C ASP A 447 23.71 5.51 -23.16
N GLN A 448 23.70 4.79 -24.28
CA GLN A 448 23.60 5.36 -25.62
C GLN A 448 22.35 6.23 -25.83
N GLU A 449 21.20 5.86 -25.26
CA GLU A 449 19.97 6.66 -25.34
C GLU A 449 20.09 7.99 -24.58
N VAL A 450 20.93 8.05 -23.54
CA VAL A 450 21.23 9.29 -22.82
C VAL A 450 22.25 10.12 -23.60
N ILE A 451 23.42 9.53 -23.93
CA ILE A 451 24.53 10.23 -24.61
C ILE A 451 24.09 10.78 -25.98
N SER A 452 23.30 10.02 -26.74
CA SER A 452 22.86 10.44 -28.07
C SER A 452 21.98 11.68 -28.04
N ARG A 453 21.27 11.96 -26.93
CA ARG A 453 20.27 13.03 -26.82
C ARG A 453 20.73 14.28 -26.07
N VAL A 454 21.91 14.26 -25.44
CA VAL A 454 22.37 15.38 -24.60
C VAL A 454 23.77 15.88 -24.97
N ASN A 455 23.98 17.18 -24.79
CA ASN A 455 25.29 17.81 -24.80
C ASN A 455 25.76 17.99 -23.35
N ASP A 456 26.96 17.51 -23.04
CA ASP A 456 27.51 17.62 -21.69
C ASP A 456 27.96 19.06 -21.40
N LEU A 457 27.51 19.60 -20.26
CA LEU A 457 27.92 20.93 -19.77
C LEU A 457 28.84 20.84 -18.54
N SER A 458 28.90 19.68 -17.89
CA SER A 458 29.81 19.41 -16.77
C SER A 458 30.37 17.99 -16.84
N PRO A 459 31.53 17.72 -16.18
CA PRO A 459 31.94 16.36 -15.89
C PRO A 459 30.93 15.68 -14.94
N LEU A 460 31.03 14.34 -14.84
CA LEU A 460 30.23 13.57 -13.89
C LEU A 460 30.64 13.92 -12.45
N GLY A 461 29.71 14.49 -11.69
CA GLY A 461 29.84 14.81 -10.28
C GLY A 461 29.21 13.76 -9.38
N GLN A 462 29.44 13.91 -8.07
CA GLN A 462 28.81 13.09 -7.04
C GLN A 462 28.43 13.95 -5.84
N VAL A 463 27.25 13.70 -5.29
CA VAL A 463 26.83 14.14 -3.95
C VAL A 463 26.57 12.91 -3.10
N TRP A 464 26.67 13.07 -1.79
CA TRP A 464 26.67 11.95 -0.87
C TRP A 464 25.46 12.05 0.06
N SER A 465 24.61 11.04 0.06
CA SER A 465 23.49 10.97 0.98
C SER A 465 23.99 10.58 2.37
N SER A 466 23.52 11.24 3.43
CA SER A 466 23.69 10.74 4.80
C SER A 466 22.58 9.76 5.16
N GLY A 467 22.91 8.70 5.92
CA GLY A 467 21.90 7.86 6.54
C GLY A 467 21.20 8.55 7.72
N GLN A 468 20.01 8.09 8.08
CA GLN A 468 19.33 8.48 9.34
C GLN A 468 20.05 7.84 10.55
N GLY A 469 21.23 8.38 10.90
CA GLY A 469 22.07 7.88 11.99
C GLY A 469 23.52 8.32 11.79
N LYS A 470 24.17 8.86 12.82
CA LYS A 470 25.56 9.33 12.73
C LYS A 470 26.48 8.15 12.34
N HIS A 471 27.36 8.37 11.36
CA HIS A 471 28.48 7.49 10.95
C HIS A 471 28.25 6.37 9.92
N LEU A 472 27.34 6.54 8.95
CA LEU A 472 27.24 5.61 7.81
C LEU A 472 28.02 6.05 6.57
N LYS A 473 28.64 5.09 5.87
CA LYS A 473 29.13 5.27 4.49
C LYS A 473 27.97 5.74 3.62
N ASN A 474 28.13 6.92 3.04
CA ASN A 474 27.15 7.58 2.21
C ASN A 474 26.80 6.76 0.95
N ILE A 475 25.55 6.79 0.47
CA ILE A 475 25.24 6.32 -0.89
C ILE A 475 25.61 7.44 -1.85
N PRO A 476 26.43 7.18 -2.88
CA PRO A 476 26.72 8.20 -3.88
C PRO A 476 25.51 8.38 -4.78
N TYR A 477 25.14 9.63 -4.97
CA TYR A 477 24.25 10.07 -6.04
C TYR A 477 25.10 10.79 -7.06
N PHE A 478 25.16 10.21 -8.24
CA PHE A 478 25.88 10.78 -9.36
C PHE A 478 24.99 11.81 -10.04
N TYR A 479 25.60 12.89 -10.51
CA TYR A 479 24.92 13.90 -11.28
C TYR A 479 25.76 14.36 -12.47
N LYS A 480 25.10 14.87 -13.50
CA LYS A 480 25.76 15.50 -14.65
C LYS A 480 24.88 16.63 -15.17
N VAL A 481 25.47 17.80 -15.39
CA VAL A 481 24.76 18.91 -16.00
C VAL A 481 24.88 18.79 -17.52
N VAL A 482 23.74 18.80 -18.20
CA VAL A 482 23.64 18.61 -19.64
C VAL A 482 22.60 19.57 -20.24
N GLU A 483 22.53 19.61 -21.56
CA GLU A 483 21.46 20.25 -22.32
C GLU A 483 20.92 19.28 -23.36
N LEU A 484 19.62 19.28 -23.63
CA LEU A 484 19.06 18.45 -24.71
C LEU A 484 19.56 18.95 -26.07
N LYS A 485 19.89 18.01 -26.96
CA LYS A 485 20.27 18.30 -28.35
C LYS A 485 19.12 18.79 -29.21
#